data_AF-A0A844MQH1-F1
#
_entry.id   AF-A0A844MQH1-F1
#
_cell.length_a   1.000
_cell.length_b   1.000
_cell.length_c   1.000
_cell.angle_alpha   90.00
_cell.angle_beta   90.00
_cell.angle_gamma   90.00
#
_symmetry.space_group_name_H-M   'P 1'
#
loop_
_entity.id
_entity.type
_entity.pdbx_description
1 polymer ?
#
loop_
_entity_poly.entity_id
_entity_poly.type
_entity_poly.pdbx_seq_one_letter_code
_entity_poly.pdbx_strand_id
1 'polypeptide(L)'
;MTESSDRPTEFDAVLGGQTSLPRDGIVLGGIEGLQKRFAAVTGEQRVAYLANALQFEDAGVDFLIEAMNDEELIVRATAYKLLHSSNSIKAQQAINNGILLNKGDKVYCVYESTLSYNDESYYIEYLLDFFDPETEEYREVHGEKNPLFISRHLFQENAELEVITVHQTKLLTINIFTFTSGNYYNDFVFLDWCKANKISLKTKYNENHRQFQKRVFNKLQNDKNLELLSQFWNLMCLRQKLAFVREEVIQENQYFDFRGNNFQEVF
;
A
#
# COMPACT_ATOMS: atom_id res chain seq x y z
N MET A 1 0.98 52.71 18.81
CA MET A 1 0.40 52.62 17.47
C MET A 1 1.49 52.10 16.55
N THR A 2 1.41 50.83 16.19
CA THR A 2 2.29 50.18 15.22
C THR A 2 1.39 49.71 14.09
N GLU A 3 1.68 50.21 12.89
CA GLU A 3 0.89 50.09 11.67
C GLU A 3 0.68 48.62 11.28
N SER A 4 -0.58 48.24 11.04
CA SER A 4 -0.96 46.98 10.40
C SER A 4 -0.66 47.08 8.90
N SER A 5 0.12 46.15 8.36
CA SER A 5 0.44 46.10 6.94
C SER A 5 -0.73 45.51 6.15
N ASP A 6 -1.57 46.37 5.57
CA ASP A 6 -2.71 46.03 4.69
C ASP A 6 -2.27 45.58 3.28
N ARG A 7 -1.26 44.71 3.15
CA ARG A 7 -0.86 44.17 1.85
C ARG A 7 -1.47 42.79 1.62
N PRO A 8 -2.29 42.62 0.56
CA PRO A 8 -2.83 41.31 0.19
C PRO A 8 -1.70 40.33 -0.13
N THR A 9 -1.86 39.09 0.33
CA THR A 9 -0.94 37.98 0.06
C THR A 9 -1.29 37.28 -1.24
N GLU A 10 -0.44 36.35 -1.70
CA GLU A 10 -0.68 35.56 -2.93
C GLU A 10 -1.95 34.69 -2.88
N PHE A 11 -2.55 34.51 -1.70
CA PHE A 11 -3.81 33.79 -1.48
C PHE A 11 -5.04 34.72 -1.45
N ASP A 12 -4.84 36.04 -1.50
CA ASP A 12 -5.91 37.02 -1.58
C ASP A 12 -6.31 37.24 -3.04
N ALA A 13 -7.38 36.56 -3.46
CA ALA A 13 -7.92 36.71 -4.81
C ALA A 13 -8.60 38.08 -5.00
N VAL A 14 -8.13 38.86 -5.97
CA VAL A 14 -8.78 40.10 -6.42
C VAL A 14 -9.61 39.81 -7.67
N LEU A 15 -10.93 39.84 -7.56
CA LEU A 15 -11.84 39.71 -8.70
C LEU A 15 -12.16 41.09 -9.29
N GLY A 16 -11.55 41.41 -10.43
CA GLY A 16 -11.96 42.54 -11.27
C GLY A 16 -12.94 42.09 -12.35
N GLY A 17 -14.11 42.73 -12.44
CA GLY A 17 -14.92 42.68 -13.67
C GLY A 17 -16.45 42.75 -13.51
N GLN A 18 -16.98 43.95 -13.26
CA GLN A 18 -18.30 44.48 -13.64
C GLN A 18 -19.46 43.51 -13.98
N THR A 19 -20.17 43.06 -12.95
CA THR A 19 -21.64 42.97 -12.97
C THR A 19 -22.13 43.30 -11.56
N SER A 20 -23.18 44.10 -11.45
CA SER A 20 -23.73 44.63 -10.19
C SER A 20 -23.72 43.58 -9.07
N LEU A 21 -22.85 43.79 -8.08
CA LEU A 21 -22.80 42.99 -6.86
C LEU A 21 -24.20 42.96 -6.22
N PRO A 22 -24.76 41.79 -5.89
CA PRO A 22 -25.69 41.69 -4.78
C PRO A 22 -24.99 42.29 -3.55
N ARG A 23 -25.70 43.05 -2.72
CA ARG A 23 -25.16 43.79 -1.57
C ARG A 23 -24.40 42.94 -0.53
N ASP A 24 -24.39 41.62 -0.71
CA ASP A 24 -23.84 40.62 0.21
C ASP A 24 -22.65 39.84 -0.42
N GLY A 25 -21.90 40.46 -1.33
CA GLY A 25 -20.70 39.87 -1.94
C GLY A 25 -19.55 39.73 -0.93
N ILE A 26 -19.59 38.68 -0.11
CA ILE A 26 -18.55 38.34 0.86
C ILE A 26 -17.31 37.81 0.12
N VAL A 27 -16.18 38.50 0.31
CA VAL A 27 -14.84 38.05 -0.11
C VAL A 27 -14.40 36.96 0.87
N LEU A 28 -14.69 35.70 0.55
CA LEU A 28 -14.24 34.57 1.37
C LEU A 28 -12.77 34.25 1.06
N GLY A 29 -11.88 35.09 1.57
CA GLY A 29 -10.44 34.78 1.69
C GLY A 29 -10.19 33.81 2.85
N GLY A 30 -9.05 33.14 2.84
CA GLY A 30 -8.64 32.26 3.94
C GLY A 30 -9.46 30.96 4.09
N ILE A 31 -9.66 30.51 5.34
CA ILE A 31 -10.25 29.20 5.65
C ILE A 31 -11.70 29.06 5.19
N GLU A 32 -12.51 30.13 5.23
CA GLU A 32 -13.91 30.09 4.78
C GLU A 32 -14.00 29.90 3.25
N GLY A 33 -13.05 30.49 2.51
CA GLY A 33 -12.91 30.27 1.08
C GLY A 33 -12.50 28.84 0.74
N LEU A 34 -11.63 28.24 1.56
CA LEU A 34 -11.25 26.84 1.44
C LEU A 34 -12.45 25.92 1.67
N GLN A 35 -13.20 26.12 2.75
CA GLN A 35 -14.41 25.36 3.07
C GLN A 35 -15.44 25.40 1.95
N LYS A 36 -15.70 26.59 1.39
CA LYS A 36 -16.66 26.73 0.28
C LYS A 36 -16.22 25.99 -0.98
N ARG A 37 -14.93 26.02 -1.32
CA ARG A 37 -14.41 25.28 -2.48
C ARG A 37 -14.41 23.77 -2.23
N PHE A 38 -14.04 23.35 -1.03
CA PHE A 38 -14.08 21.96 -0.61
C PHE A 38 -15.50 21.36 -0.72
N ALA A 39 -16.51 22.09 -0.23
CA ALA A 39 -17.91 21.68 -0.33
C ALA A 39 -18.44 21.62 -1.78
N ALA A 40 -17.81 22.32 -2.71
CA ALA A 40 -18.21 22.36 -4.11
C ALA A 40 -17.61 21.23 -4.98
N VAL A 41 -16.68 20.44 -4.43
CA VAL A 41 -16.01 19.34 -5.14
C VAL A 41 -16.24 18.01 -4.42
N THR A 42 -15.87 16.90 -5.06
CA THR A 42 -15.99 15.52 -4.53
C THR A 42 -14.71 14.74 -4.87
N GLY A 43 -14.55 13.54 -4.34
CA GLY A 43 -13.46 12.67 -4.75
C GLY A 43 -12.07 13.16 -4.33
N GLU A 44 -11.11 12.78 -5.17
CA GLU A 44 -9.73 13.24 -5.13
C GLU A 44 -9.58 14.77 -5.20
N GLN A 45 -10.57 15.50 -5.71
CA GLN A 45 -10.50 16.96 -5.72
C GLN A 45 -10.62 17.55 -4.30
N ARG A 46 -11.35 16.90 -3.39
CA ARG A 46 -11.41 17.30 -1.97
C ARG A 46 -10.05 17.10 -1.29
N VAL A 47 -9.34 16.02 -1.59
CA VAL A 47 -8.02 15.69 -1.04
C VAL A 47 -7.01 16.83 -1.25
N ALA A 48 -7.00 17.43 -2.44
CA ALA A 48 -6.10 18.55 -2.74
C ALA A 48 -6.34 19.78 -1.86
N TYR A 49 -7.57 20.01 -1.41
CA TYR A 49 -7.90 21.13 -0.52
C TYR A 49 -7.52 20.85 0.94
N LEU A 50 -7.50 19.59 1.39
CA LEU A 50 -7.09 19.25 2.75
C LEU A 50 -5.64 19.65 3.04
N ALA A 51 -4.73 19.48 2.08
CA ALA A 51 -3.33 19.88 2.25
C ALA A 51 -3.18 21.39 2.51
N ASN A 52 -4.04 22.23 1.91
CA ASN A 52 -4.04 23.68 2.13
C ASN A 52 -4.47 24.06 3.55
N ALA A 53 -5.17 23.18 4.26
CA ALA A 53 -5.59 23.43 5.64
C ALA A 53 -4.40 23.66 6.58
N LEU A 54 -3.25 23.04 6.30
CA LEU A 54 -2.03 23.18 7.12
C LEU A 54 -1.52 24.63 7.21
N GLN A 55 -1.94 25.51 6.30
CA GLN A 55 -1.56 26.93 6.29
C GLN A 55 -2.35 27.78 7.28
N PHE A 56 -3.43 27.24 7.86
CA PHE A 56 -4.39 27.98 8.69
C PHE A 56 -4.32 27.62 10.19
N GLU A 57 -3.18 27.09 10.65
CA GLU A 57 -2.92 26.76 12.06
C GLU A 57 -4.10 26.00 12.72
N ASP A 58 -4.64 26.51 13.85
CA ASP A 58 -5.75 25.89 14.57
C ASP A 58 -7.03 25.80 13.74
N ALA A 59 -7.34 26.79 12.90
CA ALA A 59 -8.50 26.74 12.01
C ALA A 59 -8.34 25.66 10.92
N GLY A 60 -7.10 25.41 10.52
CA GLY A 60 -6.72 24.30 9.65
C GLY A 60 -6.96 22.94 10.31
N VAL A 61 -6.53 22.80 11.57
CA VAL A 61 -6.79 21.59 12.36
C VAL A 61 -8.29 21.34 12.50
N ASP A 62 -9.09 22.37 12.76
CA ASP A 62 -10.54 22.25 12.92
C ASP A 62 -11.22 21.78 11.64
N PHE A 63 -10.78 22.32 10.52
CA PHE A 63 -11.24 21.89 9.20
C PHE A 63 -10.88 20.43 8.91
N LEU A 64 -9.67 19.98 9.26
CA LEU A 64 -9.27 18.58 9.09
C LEU A 64 -10.07 17.64 10.02
N ILE A 65 -10.38 18.08 11.24
CA ILE A 65 -11.24 17.31 12.16
C ILE A 65 -12.65 17.15 11.58
N GLU A 66 -13.21 18.21 10.99
CA GLU A 66 -14.49 18.15 10.29
C GLU A 66 -14.44 17.16 9.12
N ALA A 67 -13.38 17.21 8.31
CA ALA A 67 -13.17 16.32 7.17
C ALA A 67 -13.04 14.83 7.55
N MET A 68 -12.75 14.49 8.81
CA MET A 68 -12.80 13.10 9.28
C MET A 68 -14.22 12.51 9.29
N ASN A 69 -15.26 13.33 9.08
CA ASN A 69 -16.66 12.89 8.97
C ASN A 69 -17.18 12.95 7.52
N ASP A 70 -16.31 13.19 6.53
CA ASP A 70 -16.69 13.20 5.12
C ASP A 70 -17.28 11.85 4.69
N GLU A 71 -18.14 11.85 3.67
CA GLU A 71 -18.77 10.63 3.16
C GLU A 71 -17.75 9.69 2.49
N GLU A 72 -16.69 10.24 1.90
CA GLU A 72 -15.69 9.49 1.17
C GLU A 72 -14.50 9.08 2.04
N LEU A 73 -14.15 7.79 2.03
CA LEU A 73 -13.02 7.28 2.82
C LEU A 73 -11.71 7.98 2.48
N ILE A 74 -11.45 8.27 1.20
CA ILE A 74 -10.18 8.90 0.79
C ILE A 74 -9.97 10.27 1.45
N VAL A 75 -11.07 11.02 1.63
CA VAL A 75 -11.07 12.33 2.30
C VAL A 75 -10.84 12.15 3.80
N ARG A 76 -11.58 11.24 4.45
CA ARG A 76 -11.38 10.92 5.87
C ARG A 76 -9.96 10.44 6.16
N ALA A 77 -9.43 9.54 5.33
CA ALA A 77 -8.09 8.96 5.44
C ALA A 77 -6.99 10.01 5.27
N THR A 78 -7.15 10.92 4.30
CA THR A 78 -6.21 12.02 4.08
C THR A 78 -6.25 13.01 5.25
N ALA A 79 -7.44 13.35 5.75
CA ALA A 79 -7.58 14.22 6.92
C ALA A 79 -6.91 13.59 8.16
N TYR A 80 -7.13 12.30 8.40
CA TYR A 80 -6.48 11.54 9.45
C TYR A 80 -4.94 11.58 9.32
N LYS A 81 -4.41 11.31 8.10
CA LYS A 81 -2.97 11.38 7.81
C LYS A 81 -2.38 12.74 8.16
N LEU A 82 -3.02 13.82 7.71
CA LEU A 82 -2.54 15.19 7.96
C LEU A 82 -2.61 15.57 9.45
N LEU A 83 -3.66 15.14 10.16
CA LEU A 83 -3.77 15.31 11.61
C LEU A 83 -2.70 14.53 12.37
N HIS A 84 -2.38 13.31 11.93
CA HIS A 84 -1.34 12.48 12.53
C HIS A 84 0.06 13.12 12.40
N SER A 85 0.34 13.76 11.27
CA SER A 85 1.60 14.51 11.05
C SER A 85 1.65 15.86 11.79
N SER A 86 0.55 16.30 12.42
CA SER A 86 0.48 17.58 13.14
C SER A 86 0.99 17.46 14.57
N ASN A 87 1.74 18.48 15.03
CA ASN A 87 2.18 18.62 16.42
C ASN A 87 1.09 19.18 17.35
N SER A 88 -0.12 19.43 16.85
CA SER A 88 -1.23 19.99 17.64
C SER A 88 -1.80 18.95 18.61
N ILE A 89 -1.89 19.30 19.89
CA ILE A 89 -2.57 18.47 20.91
C ILE A 89 -4.03 18.18 20.49
N LYS A 90 -4.70 19.17 19.90
CA LYS A 90 -6.08 19.04 19.40
C LYS A 90 -6.18 18.00 18.29
N ALA A 91 -5.23 18.01 17.35
CA ALA A 91 -5.14 17.01 16.29
C ALA A 91 -4.95 15.60 16.87
N GLN A 92 -4.01 15.44 17.80
CA GLN A 92 -3.72 14.15 18.45
C GLN A 92 -4.93 13.63 19.25
N GLN A 93 -5.67 14.50 19.93
CA GLN A 93 -6.90 14.14 20.63
C GLN A 93 -8.00 13.67 19.66
N ALA A 94 -8.16 14.34 18.51
CA ALA A 94 -9.17 14.00 17.53
C ALA A 94 -8.95 12.62 16.89
N ILE A 95 -7.71 12.22 16.69
CA ILE A 95 -7.35 10.94 16.05
C ILE A 95 -7.14 9.78 17.03
N ASN A 96 -7.29 10.00 18.33
CA ASN A 96 -6.99 9.00 19.37
C ASN A 96 -7.87 7.73 19.29
N ASN A 97 -9.06 7.85 18.71
CA ASN A 97 -9.97 6.73 18.48
C ASN A 97 -9.73 6.04 17.12
N GLY A 98 -8.76 6.50 16.34
CA GLY A 98 -8.54 6.05 14.97
C GLY A 98 -9.47 6.73 13.96
N ILE A 99 -9.61 6.12 12.80
CA ILE A 99 -10.51 6.56 11.72
C ILE A 99 -11.79 5.71 11.75
N LEU A 100 -12.96 6.33 11.59
CA LEU A 100 -14.21 5.60 11.40
C LEU A 100 -14.28 5.08 9.97
N LEU A 101 -14.30 3.76 9.83
CA LEU A 101 -14.65 3.11 8.57
C LEU A 101 -16.15 2.87 8.55
N ASN A 102 -16.79 3.33 7.49
CA ASN A 102 -18.21 3.16 7.23
C ASN A 102 -18.46 1.88 6.43
N LYS A 103 -19.63 1.28 6.60
CA LYS A 103 -20.09 0.20 5.73
C LYS A 103 -20.03 0.64 4.26
N GLY A 104 -19.40 -0.15 3.41
CA GLY A 104 -19.20 0.14 2.00
C GLY A 104 -17.84 0.75 1.66
N ASP A 105 -17.08 1.20 2.66
CA ASP A 105 -15.69 1.63 2.48
C ASP A 105 -14.84 0.51 1.90
N LYS A 106 -13.87 0.88 1.08
CA LYS A 106 -12.90 -0.03 0.47
C LYS A 106 -11.54 0.12 1.14
N VAL A 107 -10.95 -0.99 1.53
CA VAL A 107 -9.61 -1.07 2.13
C VAL A 107 -8.76 -2.06 1.35
N TYR A 108 -7.44 -1.93 1.45
CA TYR A 108 -6.50 -2.74 0.70
C TYR A 108 -5.75 -3.68 1.65
N CYS A 109 -6.09 -4.96 1.59
CA CYS A 109 -5.52 -5.99 2.45
C CYS A 109 -4.35 -6.67 1.76
N VAL A 110 -3.23 -6.79 2.45
CA VAL A 110 -2.04 -7.51 2.02
C VAL A 110 -2.13 -8.96 2.52
N TYR A 111 -1.97 -9.89 1.59
CA TYR A 111 -1.93 -11.31 1.89
C TYR A 111 -0.62 -11.93 1.45
N GLU A 112 -0.15 -12.90 2.21
CA GLU A 112 0.94 -13.80 1.85
C GLU A 112 0.35 -15.11 1.28
N SER A 113 0.62 -15.36 0.00
CA SER A 113 0.19 -16.55 -0.76
C SER A 113 0.77 -16.49 -2.18
N THR A 114 0.79 -17.60 -2.92
CA THR A 114 1.30 -17.65 -4.29
C THR A 114 0.21 -17.30 -5.29
N LEU A 115 0.22 -16.06 -5.79
CA LEU A 115 -0.63 -15.65 -6.90
C LEU A 115 0.05 -16.01 -8.21
N SER A 116 -0.40 -17.09 -8.86
CA SER A 116 0.04 -17.48 -10.20
C SER A 116 -0.87 -16.86 -11.26
N TYR A 117 -0.29 -16.32 -12.32
CA TYR A 117 -1.06 -15.69 -13.41
C TYR A 117 -0.45 -15.99 -14.78
N ASN A 118 -1.29 -16.00 -15.80
CA ASN A 118 -0.90 -16.04 -17.20
C ASN A 118 -1.64 -14.94 -17.98
N ASP A 119 -1.54 -14.94 -19.30
CA ASP A 119 -2.14 -13.89 -20.14
C ASP A 119 -3.68 -14.00 -20.21
N GLU A 120 -4.26 -15.12 -19.77
CA GLU A 120 -5.69 -15.45 -19.87
C GLU A 120 -6.40 -15.60 -18.51
N SER A 121 -5.67 -15.93 -17.44
CA SER A 121 -6.24 -16.18 -16.11
C SER A 121 -5.22 -16.03 -14.97
N TYR A 122 -5.72 -15.90 -13.76
CA TYR A 122 -4.94 -16.00 -12.52
C TYR A 122 -5.63 -16.95 -11.55
N TYR A 123 -4.83 -17.56 -10.67
CA TYR A 123 -5.34 -18.36 -9.57
C TYR A 123 -4.42 -18.22 -8.35
N ILE A 124 -4.99 -18.48 -7.18
CA ILE A 124 -4.30 -18.38 -5.89
C ILE A 124 -3.90 -19.79 -5.47
N GLU A 125 -2.59 -20.05 -5.41
CA GLU A 125 -1.97 -21.23 -4.83
C GLU A 125 -1.51 -20.91 -3.38
N TYR A 126 -1.36 -21.96 -2.55
CA TYR A 126 -0.89 -21.79 -1.17
C TYR A 126 0.60 -22.13 -1.09
N LEU A 127 1.31 -21.38 -0.26
CA LEU A 127 2.75 -21.56 -0.03
C LEU A 127 3.12 -22.91 0.61
N LEU A 128 2.14 -23.66 1.14
CA LEU A 128 2.33 -24.80 2.04
C LEU A 128 2.05 -26.18 1.42
N ASP A 129 1.88 -26.30 0.10
CA ASP A 129 1.42 -27.53 -0.58
C ASP A 129 2.41 -28.72 -0.64
N PHE A 130 3.26 -28.94 0.37
CA PHE A 130 4.12 -30.14 0.44
C PHE A 130 4.10 -30.89 1.78
N PHE A 131 3.00 -30.83 2.52
CA PHE A 131 2.67 -31.91 3.47
C PHE A 131 1.74 -32.92 2.80
N ASP A 132 1.99 -34.19 3.08
CA ASP A 132 1.27 -35.33 2.50
C ASP A 132 -0.25 -35.19 2.72
N PRO A 133 -1.04 -34.98 1.65
CA PRO A 133 -2.47 -34.72 1.73
C PRO A 133 -3.29 -35.92 2.24
N GLU A 134 -2.67 -37.10 2.40
CA GLU A 134 -3.32 -38.30 2.94
C GLU A 134 -3.29 -38.42 4.47
N THR A 135 -2.60 -37.54 5.18
CA THR A 135 -2.57 -37.60 6.65
C THR A 135 -3.82 -36.97 7.27
N GLU A 136 -4.47 -37.67 8.21
CA GLU A 136 -5.67 -37.16 8.93
C GLU A 136 -5.34 -35.87 9.70
N GLU A 137 -4.09 -35.73 10.17
CA GLU A 137 -3.51 -34.54 10.81
C GLU A 137 -3.48 -33.32 9.87
N TYR A 138 -3.33 -33.53 8.55
CA TYR A 138 -3.39 -32.47 7.54
C TYR A 138 -4.82 -31.90 7.43
N ARG A 139 -5.86 -32.72 7.51
CA ARG A 139 -7.25 -32.24 7.40
C ARG A 139 -7.75 -31.56 8.67
N GLU A 140 -7.29 -32.00 9.84
CA GLU A 140 -7.65 -31.37 11.13
C GLU A 140 -6.92 -30.04 11.37
N VAL A 141 -5.69 -29.88 10.86
CA VAL A 141 -4.91 -28.63 11.01
C VAL A 141 -5.21 -27.61 9.90
N HIS A 142 -5.55 -28.03 8.68
CA HIS A 142 -5.79 -27.15 7.53
C HIS A 142 -7.27 -26.79 7.30
N GLY A 143 -8.03 -26.68 8.40
CA GLY A 143 -9.33 -26.01 8.40
C GLY A 143 -9.24 -24.61 7.78
N GLU A 144 -10.12 -24.34 6.82
CA GLU A 144 -10.28 -23.10 6.03
C GLU A 144 -9.03 -22.57 5.30
N LYS A 145 -8.91 -23.03 4.06
CA LYS A 145 -7.99 -22.64 2.98
C LYS A 145 -8.01 -21.13 2.67
N ASN A 146 -7.43 -20.26 3.48
CA ASN A 146 -7.37 -18.82 3.21
C ASN A 146 -5.92 -18.29 3.13
N PRO A 147 -5.60 -17.38 2.19
CA PRO A 147 -4.34 -16.63 2.19
C PRO A 147 -4.03 -16.03 3.56
N LEU A 148 -2.75 -16.02 3.97
CA LEU A 148 -2.38 -15.47 5.26
C LEU A 148 -2.53 -13.95 5.22
N PHE A 149 -3.47 -13.41 5.98
CA PHE A 149 -3.61 -11.97 6.15
C PHE A 149 -2.38 -11.40 6.86
N ILE A 150 -1.75 -10.41 6.23
CA ILE A 150 -0.57 -9.72 6.78
C ILE A 150 -1.00 -8.39 7.37
N SER A 151 -1.63 -7.55 6.55
CA SER A 151 -1.98 -6.19 6.96
C SER A 151 -3.12 -5.60 6.15
N ARG A 152 -3.61 -4.44 6.58
CA ARG A 152 -4.59 -3.63 5.85
C ARG A 152 -4.13 -2.18 5.77
N HIS A 153 -4.43 -1.56 4.63
CA HIS A 153 -4.12 -0.18 4.31
C HIS A 153 -5.35 0.57 3.83
N LEU A 154 -5.35 1.87 4.06
CA LEU A 154 -6.34 2.79 3.50
C LEU A 154 -5.98 3.22 2.08
N PHE A 155 -4.68 3.30 1.77
CA PHE A 155 -4.18 3.70 0.46
C PHE A 155 -3.60 2.50 -0.29
N GLN A 156 -4.02 2.31 -1.55
CA GLN A 156 -3.58 1.18 -2.38
C GLN A 156 -2.07 1.14 -2.56
N GLU A 157 -1.45 2.31 -2.79
CA GLU A 157 -0.01 2.45 -2.98
C GLU A 157 0.80 1.91 -1.79
N ASN A 158 0.32 2.11 -0.56
CA ASN A 158 0.99 1.60 0.63
C ASN A 158 0.89 0.07 0.74
N ALA A 159 -0.27 -0.50 0.42
CA ALA A 159 -0.42 -1.95 0.33
C ALA A 159 0.48 -2.56 -0.76
N GLU A 160 0.60 -1.89 -1.91
CA GLU A 160 1.45 -2.35 -3.01
C GLU A 160 2.94 -2.31 -2.65
N LEU A 161 3.39 -1.27 -1.93
CA LEU A 161 4.75 -1.17 -1.39
C LEU A 161 5.04 -2.28 -0.35
N GLU A 162 4.10 -2.56 0.55
CA GLU A 162 4.26 -3.64 1.51
C GLU A 162 4.30 -5.02 0.82
N VAL A 163 3.46 -5.27 -0.19
CA VAL A 163 3.50 -6.52 -0.96
C VAL A 163 4.87 -6.78 -1.58
N ILE A 164 5.55 -5.75 -2.09
CA ILE A 164 6.93 -5.88 -2.61
C ILE A 164 7.86 -6.35 -1.48
N THR A 165 7.75 -5.73 -0.30
CA THR A 165 8.57 -6.07 0.87
C THR A 165 8.30 -7.48 1.37
N VAL A 166 7.03 -7.88 1.48
CA VAL A 166 6.62 -9.24 1.89
C VAL A 166 7.12 -10.25 0.87
N HIS A 167 6.94 -9.99 -0.42
CA HIS A 167 7.43 -10.85 -1.48
C HIS A 167 8.94 -11.06 -1.40
N GLN A 168 9.73 -9.98 -1.31
CA GLN A 168 11.19 -10.04 -1.19
C GLN A 168 11.66 -10.75 0.08
N THR A 169 11.00 -10.50 1.21
CA THR A 169 11.28 -11.17 2.48
C THR A 169 11.00 -12.67 2.36
N LYS A 170 9.92 -13.04 1.68
CA LYS A 170 9.59 -14.44 1.46
C LYS A 170 10.57 -15.11 0.50
N LEU A 171 11.04 -14.42 -0.54
CA LEU A 171 12.08 -14.93 -1.43
C LEU A 171 13.34 -15.35 -0.67
N LEU A 172 13.70 -14.70 0.45
CA LEU A 172 14.87 -15.06 1.26
C LEU A 172 14.73 -16.38 2.01
N THR A 173 13.51 -16.84 2.26
CA THR A 173 13.24 -18.01 3.13
C THR A 173 12.58 -19.16 2.39
N ILE A 174 11.99 -18.89 1.23
CA ILE A 174 11.24 -19.88 0.49
C ILE A 174 12.14 -20.95 -0.10
N ASN A 175 11.65 -22.19 -0.11
CA ASN A 175 12.32 -23.29 -0.78
C ASN A 175 11.88 -23.31 -2.24
N ILE A 176 12.76 -22.95 -3.17
CA ILE A 176 12.49 -22.94 -4.62
C ILE A 176 11.86 -24.24 -5.16
N PHE A 177 12.03 -25.38 -4.49
CA PHE A 177 11.39 -26.64 -4.91
C PHE A 177 9.89 -26.71 -4.66
N THR A 178 9.31 -25.80 -3.86
CA THR A 178 7.85 -25.67 -3.69
C THR A 178 7.16 -25.19 -4.97
N PHE A 179 7.92 -24.68 -5.94
CA PHE A 179 7.39 -24.29 -7.24
C PHE A 179 7.65 -25.40 -8.25
N THR A 180 6.67 -26.28 -8.36
CA THR A 180 6.64 -27.33 -9.37
C THR A 180 5.99 -26.83 -10.65
N SER A 181 6.64 -27.06 -11.79
CA SER A 181 6.01 -27.17 -13.13
C SER A 181 5.85 -25.95 -14.05
N GLY A 182 6.69 -24.91 -13.96
CA GLY A 182 6.66 -23.79 -14.90
C GLY A 182 7.92 -23.65 -15.77
N ASN A 183 8.02 -24.39 -16.87
CA ASN A 183 8.98 -24.20 -17.99
C ASN A 183 10.49 -24.22 -17.67
N TYR A 184 11.11 -25.37 -17.94
CA TYR A 184 12.56 -25.53 -17.98
C TYR A 184 13.16 -24.81 -19.19
N TYR A 185 13.51 -23.53 -19.05
CA TYR A 185 14.37 -22.88 -20.03
C TYR A 185 15.76 -23.54 -20.04
N ASN A 186 16.35 -23.60 -21.23
CA ASN A 186 17.67 -24.18 -21.50
C ASN A 186 18.74 -23.66 -20.51
N ASP A 187 19.53 -24.57 -19.95
CA ASP A 187 20.63 -24.31 -19.00
C ASP A 187 21.56 -23.15 -19.35
N PHE A 188 21.76 -22.94 -20.64
CA PHE A 188 22.60 -21.89 -21.19
C PHE A 188 22.17 -20.49 -20.71
N VAL A 189 20.86 -20.26 -20.57
CA VAL A 189 20.32 -18.97 -20.13
C VAL A 189 20.73 -18.66 -18.69
N PHE A 190 20.67 -19.64 -17.79
CA PHE A 190 21.01 -19.42 -16.38
C PHE A 190 22.52 -19.31 -16.16
N LEU A 191 23.33 -20.12 -16.87
CA LEU A 191 24.79 -20.03 -16.79
C LEU A 191 25.30 -18.69 -17.30
N ASP A 192 24.79 -18.22 -18.44
CA ASP A 192 25.20 -16.94 -18.99
C ASP A 192 24.68 -15.76 -18.15
N TRP A 193 23.47 -15.87 -17.57
CA TRP A 193 22.98 -14.91 -16.60
C TRP A 193 23.85 -14.86 -15.34
N CYS A 194 24.30 -16.01 -14.81
CA CYS A 194 25.23 -16.04 -13.68
C CYS A 194 26.58 -15.38 -14.02
N LYS A 195 27.12 -15.62 -15.22
CA LYS A 195 28.37 -14.96 -15.67
C LYS A 195 28.18 -13.45 -15.79
N ALA A 196 27.08 -13.00 -16.41
CA ALA A 196 26.76 -11.58 -16.58
C ALA A 196 26.65 -10.86 -15.23
N ASN A 197 26.07 -11.53 -14.22
CA ASN A 197 25.89 -11.01 -12.87
C ASN A 197 27.05 -11.34 -11.91
N LYS A 198 28.17 -11.86 -12.43
CA LYS A 198 29.39 -12.20 -11.66
C LYS A 198 29.14 -13.16 -10.48
N ILE A 199 28.15 -14.05 -10.61
CA ILE A 199 27.83 -15.07 -9.61
C ILE A 199 28.83 -16.22 -9.76
N SER A 200 29.74 -16.35 -8.78
CA SER A 200 30.77 -17.39 -8.79
C SER A 200 30.20 -18.77 -8.42
N LEU A 201 29.66 -19.48 -9.42
CA LEU A 201 29.20 -20.87 -9.31
C LEU A 201 29.73 -21.69 -10.49
N LYS A 202 30.40 -22.80 -10.18
CA LYS A 202 30.77 -23.82 -11.18
C LYS A 202 29.68 -24.89 -11.24
N THR A 203 29.41 -25.40 -12.44
CA THR A 203 28.59 -26.61 -12.61
C THR A 203 29.29 -27.79 -11.94
N LYS A 204 28.51 -28.66 -11.28
CA LYS A 204 29.03 -29.91 -10.72
C LYS A 204 28.84 -31.06 -11.72
N TYR A 205 29.71 -32.06 -11.64
CA TYR A 205 29.55 -33.30 -12.42
C TYR A 205 28.22 -33.97 -12.04
N ASN A 206 27.42 -34.37 -13.04
CA ASN A 206 26.06 -34.94 -12.90
C ASN A 206 24.99 -34.03 -12.26
N GLU A 207 25.24 -32.73 -12.17
CA GLU A 207 24.24 -31.78 -11.70
C GLU A 207 23.17 -31.53 -12.76
N ASN A 208 21.92 -31.77 -12.41
CA ASN A 208 20.80 -31.42 -13.28
C ASN A 208 20.40 -29.95 -13.14
N HIS A 209 19.63 -29.46 -14.11
CA HIS A 209 19.19 -28.06 -14.22
C HIS A 209 18.54 -27.54 -12.92
N ARG A 210 17.67 -28.37 -12.33
CA ARG A 210 16.93 -28.05 -11.09
C ARG A 210 17.87 -27.89 -9.90
N GLN A 211 18.88 -28.75 -9.79
CA GLN A 211 19.91 -28.69 -8.75
C GLN A 211 20.80 -27.46 -8.91
N PHE A 212 21.19 -27.11 -10.14
CA PHE A 212 21.95 -25.90 -10.42
C PHE A 212 21.16 -24.64 -10.06
N GLN A 213 19.91 -24.51 -10.54
CA GLN A 213 19.02 -23.39 -10.21
C GLN A 213 18.85 -23.23 -8.69
N LYS A 214 18.63 -24.33 -7.96
CA LYS A 214 18.55 -24.28 -6.50
C LYS A 214 19.83 -23.74 -5.86
N ARG A 215 21.00 -24.13 -6.34
CA ARG A 215 22.26 -23.58 -5.81
C ARG A 215 22.43 -22.11 -6.09
N VAL A 216 22.03 -21.65 -7.28
CA VAL A 216 22.03 -20.21 -7.61
C VAL A 216 21.10 -19.48 -6.65
N PHE A 217 19.86 -19.94 -6.51
CA PHE A 217 18.87 -19.36 -5.61
C PHE A 217 19.36 -19.31 -4.15
N ASN A 218 19.81 -20.45 -3.62
CA ASN A 218 20.35 -20.53 -2.26
C ASN A 218 21.57 -19.63 -2.06
N LYS A 219 22.43 -19.49 -3.08
CA LYS A 219 23.56 -18.55 -3.01
C LYS A 219 23.06 -17.12 -2.91
N LEU A 220 22.09 -16.72 -3.74
CA LEU A 220 21.51 -15.38 -3.71
C LEU A 220 20.79 -15.08 -2.38
N GLN A 221 20.09 -16.06 -1.81
CA GLN A 221 19.51 -15.97 -0.47
C GLN A 221 20.59 -15.77 0.61
N ASN A 222 21.65 -16.59 0.59
CA ASN A 222 22.76 -16.49 1.55
C ASN A 222 23.50 -15.16 1.45
N ASP A 223 23.70 -14.66 0.22
CA ASP A 223 24.32 -13.37 -0.05
C ASP A 223 23.35 -12.19 0.26
N LYS A 224 22.07 -12.47 0.61
CA LYS A 224 20.98 -11.50 0.81
C LYS A 224 20.85 -10.52 -0.35
N ASN A 225 21.14 -10.95 -1.57
CA ASN A 225 21.07 -10.11 -2.76
C ASN A 225 19.66 -10.11 -3.33
N LEU A 226 18.78 -9.31 -2.74
CA LEU A 226 17.35 -9.23 -3.10
C LEU A 226 17.11 -8.83 -4.55
N GLU A 227 17.95 -7.95 -5.10
CA GLU A 227 17.84 -7.50 -6.48
C GLU A 227 18.06 -8.67 -7.45
N LEU A 228 19.20 -9.36 -7.32
CA LEU A 228 19.49 -10.53 -8.15
C LEU A 228 18.56 -11.69 -7.87
N LEU A 229 18.09 -11.86 -6.62
CA LEU A 229 17.12 -12.88 -6.26
C LEU A 229 15.77 -12.65 -6.95
N SER A 230 15.31 -11.40 -7.01
CA SER A 230 14.08 -11.01 -7.71
C SER A 230 14.23 -11.16 -9.23
N GLN A 231 15.37 -10.75 -9.79
CA GLN A 231 15.67 -10.96 -11.21
C GLN A 231 15.70 -12.46 -11.57
N PHE A 232 16.36 -13.27 -10.73
CA PHE A 232 16.43 -14.71 -10.94
C PHE A 232 15.06 -15.38 -10.78
N TRP A 233 14.24 -14.95 -9.83
CA TRP A 233 12.85 -15.36 -9.68
C TRP A 233 12.03 -15.13 -10.96
N ASN A 234 12.12 -13.93 -11.53
CA ASN A 234 11.45 -13.59 -12.79
C ASN A 234 12.02 -14.38 -13.98
N LEU A 235 13.35 -14.61 -14.01
CA LEU A 235 14.01 -15.39 -15.06
C LEU A 235 13.53 -16.84 -15.09
N MET A 236 13.21 -17.42 -13.92
CA MET A 236 12.61 -18.75 -13.83
C MET A 236 11.18 -18.80 -14.38
N CYS A 237 10.65 -17.70 -14.93
CA CYS A 237 9.30 -17.59 -15.45
C CYS A 237 8.23 -18.04 -14.45
N LEU A 238 8.56 -17.92 -13.16
CA LEU A 238 7.59 -18.04 -12.09
C LEU A 238 6.73 -16.78 -12.21
N ARG A 239 5.65 -16.88 -12.97
CA ARG A 239 4.58 -15.86 -13.03
C ARG A 239 3.79 -15.83 -11.72
N GLN A 240 4.49 -15.98 -10.60
CA GLN A 240 3.95 -16.11 -9.27
C GLN A 240 4.47 -14.98 -8.39
N LYS A 241 3.56 -14.25 -7.73
CA LYS A 241 3.90 -13.37 -6.61
C LYS A 241 3.66 -14.11 -5.31
N LEU A 242 4.51 -13.91 -4.31
CA LEU A 242 4.38 -14.55 -2.99
C LEU A 242 3.52 -13.73 -2.00
N ALA A 243 3.05 -12.58 -2.45
CA ALA A 243 2.11 -11.73 -1.75
C ALA A 243 1.29 -10.94 -2.78
N PHE A 244 0.09 -10.51 -2.38
CA PHE A 244 -0.79 -9.71 -3.23
C PHE A 244 -1.69 -8.78 -2.40
N VAL A 245 -2.21 -7.75 -3.07
CA VAL A 245 -3.22 -6.84 -2.52
C VAL A 245 -4.61 -7.31 -2.94
N ARG A 246 -5.55 -7.29 -2.02
CA ARG A 246 -6.98 -7.49 -2.30
C ARG A 246 -7.77 -6.31 -1.75
N GLU A 247 -8.64 -5.75 -2.59
CA GLU A 247 -9.64 -4.79 -2.14
C GLU A 247 -10.72 -5.54 -1.33
N GLU A 248 -10.98 -5.08 -0.11
CA GLU A 248 -12.06 -5.57 0.74
C GLU A 248 -13.04 -4.45 1.07
N VAL A 249 -14.33 -4.80 1.13
CA VAL A 249 -15.39 -3.87 1.48
C VAL A 249 -15.76 -4.05 2.95
N ILE A 250 -15.75 -2.94 3.69
CA ILE A 250 -16.15 -2.88 5.09
C ILE A 250 -17.64 -3.20 5.22
N GLN A 251 -17.98 -4.20 6.04
CA GLN A 251 -19.35 -4.73 6.15
C GLN A 251 -20.21 -4.00 7.18
N GLU A 252 -19.57 -3.38 8.16
CA GLU A 252 -20.21 -2.63 9.24
C GLU A 252 -19.32 -1.49 9.70
N ASN A 253 -19.94 -0.45 10.26
CA ASN A 253 -19.22 0.71 10.76
C ASN A 253 -18.30 0.28 11.92
N GLN A 254 -17.02 0.58 11.82
CA GLN A 254 -16.04 0.23 12.83
C GLN A 254 -14.97 1.31 12.94
N TYR A 255 -14.55 1.60 14.16
CA TYR A 255 -13.35 2.41 14.37
C TYR A 255 -12.13 1.58 14.08
N PHE A 256 -11.22 2.17 13.33
CA PHE A 256 -10.00 1.54 12.88
C PHE A 256 -8.80 2.26 13.49
N ASP A 257 -8.11 1.54 14.36
CA ASP A 257 -7.02 2.06 15.16
C ASP A 257 -5.69 1.45 14.73
N PHE A 258 -4.74 2.31 14.37
CA PHE A 258 -3.40 1.95 13.90
C PHE A 258 -2.48 1.41 15.01
N ARG A 259 -2.97 1.31 16.26
CA ARG A 259 -2.23 0.72 17.40
C ARG A 259 -2.16 -0.82 17.38
N GLY A 260 -2.84 -1.50 16.45
CA GLY A 260 -2.84 -2.96 16.31
C GLY A 260 -1.68 -3.52 15.45
N ASN A 261 -1.26 -4.76 15.72
CA ASN A 261 -0.12 -5.42 15.04
C ASN A 261 -0.30 -5.69 13.53
N ASN A 262 -1.50 -5.49 12.98
CA ASN A 262 -1.83 -5.87 11.59
C ASN A 262 -2.02 -4.65 10.67
N PHE A 263 -1.58 -3.46 11.07
CA PHE A 263 -1.81 -2.23 10.30
C PHE A 263 -0.52 -1.42 10.17
N GLN A 264 -0.14 -1.10 8.93
CA GLN A 264 1.12 -0.42 8.62
C GLN A 264 0.86 0.70 7.61
N GLU A 265 0.17 1.76 8.02
CA GLU A 265 0.11 2.95 7.18
C GLU A 265 1.39 3.77 7.36
N VAL A 266 2.11 4.01 6.26
CA VAL A 266 3.25 4.91 6.26
C VAL A 266 2.73 6.31 5.91
N PHE A 267 2.61 7.16 6.93
CA PHE A 267 2.16 8.54 6.78
C PHE A 267 3.31 9.49 6.44
#